data_AF-A0A6N8W066-F1
#
_entry.id   AF-A0A6N8W066-F1
#
_cell.length_a   1.000
_cell.length_b   1.000
_cell.length_c   1.000
_cell.angle_alpha   90.00
_cell.angle_beta   90.00
_cell.angle_gamma   90.00
#
_symmetry.space_group_name_H-M   'P 1'
#
loop_
_entity.id
_entity.type
_entity.pdbx_description
1 polymer ?
#
loop_
_entity_poly.entity_id
_entity_poly.type
_entity_poly.pdbx_seq_one_letter_code
_entity_poly.pdbx_strand_id
1 'polypeptide(L)'
;MKGTFNTTKYASIYWRANREGHYRLINFTSGSGLHGAPGQPNYAAAKLGIVGFTYSCANALGRYGVTSNAIGPGASTRMTDTVPTDRRSRGFDEDSETTIDPRRSPANVAVPIVYMASEASDWLNGQVIQAMGFDIGLYNQYEIIRNLSSNERWTVERAGEEIERVFKPAIEGSRLFG
;
A
#
# COMPACT_ATOMS: atom_id res chain seq x y z
N MET A 1 -8.48 1.69 11.54
CA MET A 1 -8.68 2.86 10.66
C MET A 1 -9.14 4.14 11.39
N LYS A 2 -9.94 4.06 12.47
CA LYS A 2 -10.45 5.25 13.21
C LYS A 2 -9.36 6.26 13.58
N GLY A 3 -8.18 5.81 14.01
CA GLY A 3 -7.03 6.68 14.28
C GLY A 3 -6.59 7.50 13.06
N THR A 4 -6.26 6.81 11.96
CA THR A 4 -5.88 7.43 10.67
C THR A 4 -6.94 8.41 10.15
N PHE A 5 -8.22 8.05 10.23
CA PHE A 5 -9.31 8.92 9.81
C PHE A 5 -9.41 10.18 10.68
N ASN A 6 -9.38 10.03 11.99
CA ASN A 6 -9.56 11.14 12.92
C ASN A 6 -8.45 12.19 12.81
N THR A 7 -7.19 11.76 12.70
CA THR A 7 -6.06 12.70 12.53
C THR A 7 -6.17 13.44 11.20
N THR A 8 -6.45 12.70 10.13
CA THR A 8 -6.61 13.26 8.78
C THR A 8 -7.80 14.22 8.70
N LYS A 9 -8.92 13.92 9.37
CA LYS A 9 -10.11 14.78 9.37
C LYS A 9 -9.76 16.19 9.83
N TYR A 10 -9.12 16.33 10.99
CA TYR A 10 -8.79 17.65 11.54
C TYR A 10 -7.67 18.33 10.75
N ALA A 11 -6.64 17.58 10.33
CA ALA A 11 -5.60 18.12 9.47
C ALA A 11 -6.17 18.65 8.14
N SER A 12 -7.12 17.94 7.55
CA SER A 12 -7.77 18.36 6.30
C SER A 12 -8.57 19.65 6.43
N ILE A 13 -9.18 19.91 7.60
CA ILE A 13 -9.88 21.17 7.86
C ILE A 13 -8.87 22.32 7.86
N TYR A 14 -7.72 22.13 8.51
CA TYR A 14 -6.66 23.12 8.55
C TYR A 14 -6.06 23.39 7.15
N TRP A 15 -5.69 22.34 6.41
CA TRP A 15 -5.09 22.49 5.07
C TRP A 15 -6.05 23.16 4.07
N ARG A 16 -7.35 22.86 4.16
CA ARG A 16 -8.37 23.51 3.31
C ARG A 16 -8.47 25.02 3.55
N ALA A 17 -8.23 25.46 4.79
CA ALA A 17 -8.25 26.87 5.17
C ALA A 17 -6.93 27.58 4.85
N ASN A 18 -5.81 26.86 4.78
CA ASN A 18 -4.46 27.40 4.59
C ASN A 18 -3.85 26.82 3.31
N ARG A 19 -4.08 27.43 2.14
CA ARG A 19 -3.71 26.81 0.85
C ARG A 19 -2.27 27.03 0.40
N GLU A 20 -1.51 27.85 1.13
CA GLU A 20 -0.16 28.26 0.75
C GLU A 20 0.93 27.30 1.24
N GLY A 21 0.57 26.25 1.99
CA GLY A 21 1.54 25.29 2.53
C GLY A 21 1.77 24.06 1.67
N HIS A 22 2.97 23.49 1.79
CA HIS A 22 3.32 22.17 1.27
C HIS A 22 2.99 21.11 2.32
N TYR A 23 1.88 20.40 2.14
CA TYR A 23 1.38 19.45 3.14
C TYR A 23 1.58 18.00 2.71
N ARG A 24 1.86 17.14 3.68
CA ARG A 24 2.14 15.71 3.49
C ARG A 24 1.29 14.86 4.43
N LEU A 25 0.44 14.03 3.85
CA LEU A 25 -0.24 12.96 4.56
C LEU A 25 0.43 11.63 4.21
N ILE A 26 1.16 11.06 5.16
CA ILE A 26 1.85 9.78 5.01
C ILE A 26 1.17 8.75 5.90
N ASN A 27 0.39 7.87 5.29
CA ASN A 27 -0.33 6.80 5.97
C ASN A 27 0.48 5.51 6.00
N PHE A 28 0.23 4.65 7.00
CA PHE A 28 0.89 3.35 7.10
C PHE A 28 -0.06 2.20 6.75
N THR A 29 0.20 1.54 5.63
CA THR A 29 -0.39 0.25 5.27
C THR A 29 0.48 -0.90 5.84
N SER A 30 0.39 -2.11 5.27
CA SER A 30 1.22 -3.27 5.61
C SER A 30 1.22 -4.25 4.45
N GLY A 31 2.28 -5.05 4.32
CA GLY A 31 2.27 -6.24 3.48
C GLY A 31 1.09 -7.19 3.80
N SER A 32 0.66 -7.26 5.06
CA SER A 32 -0.53 -8.02 5.46
C SER A 32 -1.83 -7.51 4.80
N GLY A 33 -1.95 -6.21 4.59
CA GLY A 33 -3.10 -5.60 3.92
C GLY A 33 -3.00 -5.72 2.40
N LEU A 34 -1.80 -5.53 1.86
CA LEU A 34 -1.55 -5.52 0.41
C LEU A 34 -1.62 -6.92 -0.22
N HIS A 35 -1.18 -7.95 0.50
CA HIS A 35 -1.12 -9.33 -0.01
C HIS A 35 -2.07 -10.30 0.72
N GLY A 36 -2.80 -9.84 1.75
CA GLY A 36 -3.75 -10.67 2.49
C GLY A 36 -3.09 -11.74 3.37
N ALA A 37 -2.58 -11.36 4.54
CA ALA A 37 -1.98 -12.32 5.47
C ALA A 37 -3.05 -13.27 6.08
N PRO A 38 -2.96 -14.60 5.90
CA PRO A 38 -4.01 -15.55 6.29
C PRO A 38 -4.41 -15.51 7.77
N GLY A 39 -3.45 -15.24 8.66
CA GLY A 39 -3.70 -15.15 10.12
C GLY A 39 -4.12 -13.77 10.62
N GLN A 40 -4.30 -12.79 9.75
CA GLN A 40 -4.55 -11.40 10.13
C GLN A 40 -5.69 -10.73 9.34
N PRO A 41 -6.87 -11.35 9.16
CA PRO A 41 -7.93 -10.81 8.31
C PRO A 41 -8.45 -9.43 8.77
N ASN A 42 -8.59 -9.22 10.09
CA ASN A 42 -9.00 -7.94 10.66
C ASN A 42 -7.97 -6.82 10.43
N TYR A 43 -6.69 -7.13 10.61
CA TYR A 43 -5.60 -6.19 10.38
C TYR A 43 -5.38 -5.93 8.89
N ALA A 44 -5.47 -6.97 8.05
CA ALA A 44 -5.41 -6.86 6.60
C ALA A 44 -6.52 -5.94 6.07
N ALA A 45 -7.77 -6.16 6.49
CA ALA A 45 -8.90 -5.29 6.15
C ALA A 45 -8.67 -3.84 6.59
N ALA A 46 -8.18 -3.63 7.82
CA ALA A 46 -7.90 -2.29 8.32
C ALA A 46 -6.78 -1.59 7.53
N LYS A 47 -5.72 -2.31 7.14
CA LYS A 47 -4.56 -1.76 6.42
C LYS A 47 -4.85 -1.51 4.94
N LEU A 48 -5.59 -2.40 4.28
CA LEU A 48 -6.04 -2.15 2.91
C LEU A 48 -7.09 -1.03 2.86
N GLY A 49 -7.95 -0.92 3.88
CA GLY A 49 -8.85 0.23 4.02
C GLY A 49 -8.12 1.58 4.11
N ILE A 50 -6.93 1.61 4.72
CA ILE A 50 -6.07 2.81 4.73
C ILE A 50 -5.58 3.17 3.32
N VAL A 51 -5.34 2.19 2.44
CA VAL A 51 -4.96 2.46 1.03
C VAL A 51 -6.11 3.16 0.29
N GLY A 52 -7.33 2.61 0.36
CA GLY A 52 -8.50 3.26 -0.25
C GLY A 52 -8.75 4.68 0.30
N PHE A 53 -8.55 4.88 1.59
CA PHE A 53 -8.65 6.22 2.21
C PHE A 53 -7.55 7.17 1.74
N THR A 54 -6.34 6.67 1.53
CA THR A 54 -5.22 7.45 1.00
C THR A 54 -5.54 7.95 -0.40
N TYR A 55 -6.09 7.10 -1.27
CA TYR A 55 -6.53 7.50 -2.62
C TYR A 55 -7.64 8.55 -2.57
N SER A 56 -8.63 8.36 -1.69
CA SER A 56 -9.70 9.35 -1.49
C SER A 56 -9.15 10.71 -1.03
N CYS A 57 -8.21 10.71 -0.08
CA CYS A 57 -7.56 11.94 0.40
C CYS A 57 -6.70 12.60 -0.69
N ALA A 58 -5.95 11.82 -1.48
CA ALA A 58 -5.14 12.32 -2.59
C ALA A 58 -5.99 13.11 -3.60
N ASN A 59 -7.15 12.55 -3.97
CA ASN A 59 -8.10 13.18 -4.88
C ASN A 59 -8.80 14.41 -4.26
N ALA A 60 -9.19 14.32 -2.99
CA ALA A 60 -9.96 15.38 -2.34
C ALA A 60 -9.10 16.58 -1.93
N LEU A 61 -7.84 16.34 -1.55
CA LEU A 61 -6.96 17.30 -0.90
C LEU A 61 -5.86 17.86 -1.80
N GLY A 62 -5.57 17.22 -2.94
CA GLY A 62 -4.52 17.67 -3.88
C GLY A 62 -4.65 19.14 -4.30
N ARG A 63 -5.89 19.60 -4.55
CA ARG A 63 -6.19 21.01 -4.87
C ARG A 63 -5.90 22.03 -3.76
N TYR A 64 -5.53 21.56 -2.56
CA TYR A 64 -5.17 22.39 -1.40
C TYR A 64 -3.69 22.22 -1.02
N GLY A 65 -2.83 21.74 -1.93
CA GLY A 65 -1.39 21.60 -1.68
C GLY A 65 -1.01 20.37 -0.83
N VAL A 66 -1.93 19.41 -0.67
CA VAL A 66 -1.69 18.20 0.12
C VAL A 66 -1.37 17.03 -0.81
N THR A 67 -0.21 16.40 -0.62
CA THR A 67 0.01 15.06 -1.15
C THR A 67 -0.35 13.99 -0.11
N SER A 68 -1.00 12.92 -0.55
CA SER A 68 -1.46 11.83 0.31
C SER A 68 -1.00 10.49 -0.24
N ASN A 69 -0.12 9.82 0.50
CA ASN A 69 0.50 8.56 0.10
C ASN A 69 0.48 7.56 1.25
N ALA A 70 0.63 6.28 0.94
CA ALA A 70 0.73 5.21 1.93
C ALA A 70 2.08 4.49 1.82
N ILE A 71 2.61 4.05 2.95
CA ILE A 71 3.83 3.25 3.02
C ILE A 71 3.56 1.90 3.70
N GLY A 72 4.04 0.82 3.09
CA GLY A 72 4.05 -0.54 3.63
C GLY A 72 5.44 -0.88 4.15
N PRO A 73 5.68 -0.80 5.48
CA PRO A 73 7.00 -1.05 6.03
C PRO A 73 7.29 -2.55 6.19
N GLY A 74 8.56 -2.91 6.02
CA GLY A 74 9.13 -4.21 6.39
C GLY A 74 10.38 -4.03 7.23
N ALA A 75 10.24 -4.11 8.56
CA ALA A 75 11.36 -3.96 9.48
C ALA A 75 11.13 -4.82 10.73
N SER A 76 12.23 -5.19 11.39
CA SER A 76 12.18 -5.73 12.75
C SER A 76 11.89 -4.61 13.74
N THR A 77 10.78 -4.73 14.45
CA THR A 77 10.44 -3.95 15.61
C THR A 77 9.99 -4.89 16.72
N ARG A 78 9.92 -4.41 17.96
CA ARG A 78 9.32 -5.16 19.08
C ARG A 78 7.93 -5.72 18.77
N MET A 79 7.19 -5.11 17.84
CA MET A 79 5.87 -5.55 17.36
C MET A 79 5.94 -6.75 16.39
N THR A 80 7.02 -6.91 15.63
CA THR A 80 7.23 -8.01 14.67
C THR A 80 8.09 -9.14 15.24
N ASP A 81 8.78 -8.91 16.35
CA ASP A 81 9.63 -9.90 17.03
C ASP A 81 8.84 -11.06 17.66
N THR A 82 7.51 -10.90 17.81
CA THR A 82 6.59 -11.95 18.27
C THR A 82 5.98 -12.78 17.13
N VAL A 83 6.26 -12.44 15.86
CA VAL A 83 5.82 -13.22 14.70
C VAL A 83 6.74 -14.44 14.54
N PRO A 84 6.22 -15.68 14.45
CA PRO A 84 7.03 -16.90 14.35
C PRO A 84 8.08 -16.83 13.22
N THR A 85 9.27 -17.36 13.49
CA THR A 85 10.45 -17.36 12.58
C THR A 85 10.16 -17.99 11.23
N ASP A 86 9.36 -19.06 11.15
CA ASP A 86 8.95 -19.72 9.90
C ASP A 86 8.20 -18.81 8.90
N ARG A 87 7.70 -17.66 9.35
CA ARG A 87 7.05 -16.64 8.48
C ARG A 87 7.94 -15.45 8.17
N ARG A 88 9.16 -15.39 8.73
CA ARG A 88 10.16 -14.35 8.47
C ARG A 88 10.99 -14.65 7.21
N SER A 89 10.93 -15.88 6.71
CA SER A 89 11.76 -16.43 5.63
C SER A 89 11.36 -15.99 4.21
N ARG A 90 10.70 -14.84 4.04
CA ARG A 90 10.53 -14.20 2.72
C ARG A 90 11.50 -13.02 2.61
N GLY A 91 12.79 -13.33 2.42
CA GLY A 91 13.76 -12.39 1.85
C GLY A 91 15.05 -12.11 2.63
N PHE A 92 15.29 -12.75 3.78
CA PHE A 92 16.52 -12.53 4.55
C PHE A 92 17.14 -13.86 4.97
N ASP A 93 18.40 -14.07 4.58
CA ASP A 93 19.18 -15.26 4.91
C ASP A 93 19.26 -15.44 6.44
N GLU A 94 18.98 -16.65 6.92
CA GLU A 94 18.87 -17.02 8.35
C GLU A 94 20.22 -17.14 9.08
N ASP A 95 21.32 -16.68 8.49
CA ASP A 95 22.68 -17.11 8.84
C ASP A 95 23.47 -16.18 9.80
N SER A 96 22.83 -15.44 10.71
CA SER A 96 23.62 -14.85 11.82
C SER A 96 22.87 -14.75 13.15
N GLU A 97 23.21 -15.66 14.08
CA GLU A 97 22.72 -15.65 15.47
C GLU A 97 23.31 -14.53 16.34
N THR A 98 24.16 -13.65 15.79
CA THR A 98 24.95 -12.69 16.60
C THR A 98 24.90 -11.23 16.14
N THR A 99 24.25 -10.92 15.01
CA THR A 99 24.08 -9.53 14.54
C THR A 99 22.64 -9.29 14.07
N ILE A 100 22.01 -8.21 14.56
CA ILE A 100 20.75 -7.72 13.97
C ILE A 100 21.06 -7.38 12.51
N ASP A 101 20.49 -8.14 11.58
CA ASP A 101 20.61 -7.89 10.14
C ASP A 101 20.30 -6.41 9.84
N PRO A 102 21.26 -5.63 9.32
CA PRO A 102 21.07 -4.22 9.00
C PRO A 102 19.87 -3.95 8.09
N ARG A 103 19.49 -4.92 7.24
CA ARG A 103 18.31 -4.82 6.37
C ARG A 103 17.02 -4.74 7.18
N ARG A 104 16.98 -5.34 8.37
CA ARG A 104 15.80 -5.32 9.23
C ARG A 104 15.70 -4.06 10.10
N SER A 105 16.67 -3.14 9.99
CA SER A 105 16.67 -1.88 10.74
C SER A 105 15.46 -1.01 10.38
N PRO A 106 14.70 -0.50 11.37
CA PRO A 106 13.66 0.50 11.15
C PRO A 106 14.16 1.78 10.47
N ALA A 107 15.47 2.07 10.55
CA ALA A 107 16.07 3.21 9.88
C ALA A 107 15.88 3.17 8.36
N ASN A 108 15.82 1.97 7.77
CA ASN A 108 15.61 1.81 6.34
C ASN A 108 14.20 2.26 5.90
N VAL A 109 13.21 2.23 6.80
CA VAL A 109 11.86 2.75 6.55
C VAL A 109 11.82 4.28 6.71
N ALA A 110 12.66 4.84 7.58
CA ALA A 110 12.67 6.27 7.85
C ALA A 110 13.12 7.09 6.63
N VAL A 111 14.10 6.60 5.87
CA VAL A 111 14.66 7.31 4.69
C VAL A 111 13.58 7.69 3.66
N PRO A 112 12.75 6.76 3.12
CA PRO A 112 11.68 7.12 2.20
C PRO A 112 10.61 8.01 2.83
N ILE A 113 10.32 7.86 4.14
CA ILE A 113 9.36 8.73 4.83
C ILE A 113 9.89 10.18 4.90
N VAL A 114 11.17 10.37 5.19
CA VAL A 114 11.80 11.71 5.19
C VAL A 114 11.71 12.34 3.81
N TYR A 115 11.98 11.57 2.75
CA TYR A 115 11.78 12.05 1.38
C TYR A 115 10.31 12.44 1.11
N MET A 116 9.35 11.58 1.45
CA MET A 116 7.91 11.83 1.31
C MET A 116 7.42 13.02 2.16
N ALA A 117 8.15 13.39 3.21
CA ALA A 117 7.83 14.53 4.07
C ALA A 117 8.42 15.85 3.53
N SER A 118 9.31 15.79 2.54
CA SER A 118 10.01 16.95 1.98
C SER A 118 9.25 17.62 0.83
N GLU A 119 9.62 18.86 0.49
CA GLU A 119 9.11 19.58 -0.68
C GLU A 119 9.43 18.85 -2.00
N ALA A 120 10.55 18.11 -2.06
CA ALA A 120 10.95 17.36 -3.25
C ALA A 120 9.97 16.26 -3.65
N SER A 121 9.02 15.88 -2.78
CA SER A 121 7.97 14.91 -3.07
C SER A 121 6.62 15.53 -3.46
N ASP A 122 6.57 16.81 -3.87
CA ASP A 122 5.31 17.47 -4.31
C ASP A 122 4.62 16.75 -5.49
N TRP A 123 5.40 16.08 -6.33
CA TRP A 123 4.89 15.30 -7.47
C TRP A 123 4.27 13.95 -7.05
N LEU A 124 4.56 13.48 -5.84
CA LEU A 124 4.17 12.16 -5.37
C LEU A 124 2.81 12.25 -4.67
N ASN A 125 1.72 11.85 -5.32
CA ASN A 125 0.38 11.85 -4.74
C ASN A 125 -0.40 10.58 -5.11
N GLY A 126 -1.14 10.03 -4.15
CA GLY A 126 -1.99 8.85 -4.37
C GLY A 126 -1.22 7.55 -4.60
N GLN A 127 0.01 7.44 -4.07
CA GLN A 127 0.86 6.28 -4.29
C GLN A 127 0.96 5.39 -3.04
N VAL A 128 1.28 4.10 -3.27
CA VAL A 128 1.60 3.13 -2.23
C VAL A 128 3.04 2.67 -2.42
N ILE A 129 3.87 2.89 -1.41
CA ILE A 129 5.32 2.61 -1.44
C ILE A 129 5.64 1.48 -0.46
N GLN A 130 6.50 0.55 -0.84
CA GLN A 130 7.16 -0.39 0.07
C GLN A 130 8.47 0.19 0.56
N ALA A 131 8.80 -0.03 1.82
CA ALA A 131 10.16 0.16 2.33
C ALA A 131 10.53 -1.02 3.21
N MET A 132 11.48 -1.85 2.76
CA MET A 132 11.93 -3.04 3.46
C MET A 132 13.38 -3.33 3.07
N GLY A 133 14.26 -3.62 4.04
CA GLY A 133 15.64 -3.87 3.67
C GLY A 133 16.28 -2.65 3.03
N PHE A 134 16.93 -2.86 1.89
CA PHE A 134 17.45 -1.78 1.06
C PHE A 134 16.57 -1.51 -0.16
N ASP A 135 15.37 -2.07 -0.17
CA ASP A 135 14.43 -2.00 -1.28
C ASP A 135 13.34 -0.96 -1.00
N ILE A 136 13.12 -0.10 -1.99
CA ILE A 136 11.99 0.83 -2.05
C ILE A 136 11.18 0.47 -3.29
N GLY A 137 9.96 -0.03 -3.07
CA GLY A 137 9.07 -0.47 -4.15
C GLY A 137 7.92 0.51 -4.35
N LEU A 138 7.45 0.68 -5.58
CA LEU A 138 6.20 1.38 -5.88
C LEU A 138 5.16 0.33 -6.29
N TYR A 139 4.04 0.26 -5.57
CA TYR A 139 2.92 -0.58 -5.97
C TYR A 139 2.14 0.11 -7.10
N ASN A 140 1.60 -0.69 -8.01
CA ASN A 140 0.67 -0.22 -9.01
C ASN A 140 -0.66 0.21 -8.38
N GLN A 141 -1.39 1.05 -9.10
CA GLN A 141 -2.80 1.31 -8.80
C GLN A 141 -3.69 0.23 -9.41
N TYR A 142 -4.96 0.19 -9.00
CA TYR A 142 -5.93 -0.74 -9.58
C TYR A 142 -6.17 -0.40 -11.05
N GLU A 143 -5.67 -1.24 -11.93
CA GLU A 143 -5.82 -1.10 -13.37
C GLU A 143 -6.69 -2.23 -13.93
N ILE A 144 -7.53 -1.88 -14.91
CA ILE A 144 -8.27 -2.87 -15.69
C ILE A 144 -7.27 -3.50 -16.67
N ILE A 145 -6.75 -4.67 -16.32
CA ILE A 145 -5.79 -5.38 -17.17
C ILE A 145 -6.45 -6.14 -18.32
N ARG A 146 -7.75 -6.44 -18.22
CA ARG A 146 -8.57 -7.06 -19.27
C ARG A 146 -9.97 -6.48 -19.20
N ASN A 147 -10.52 -6.12 -20.36
CA ASN A 147 -11.84 -5.53 -20.49
C ASN A 147 -12.66 -6.31 -21.52
N LEU A 148 -13.92 -6.58 -21.20
CA LEU A 148 -14.91 -7.15 -22.10
C LEU A 148 -15.97 -6.09 -22.37
N SER A 149 -16.40 -5.96 -23.63
CA SER A 149 -17.42 -4.99 -24.03
C SER A 149 -18.42 -5.64 -24.97
N SER A 150 -19.67 -5.21 -24.88
CA SER A 150 -20.78 -5.72 -25.68
C SER A 150 -21.71 -4.57 -26.04
N ASN A 151 -22.29 -4.61 -27.24
CA ASN A 151 -23.30 -3.66 -27.70
C ASN A 151 -24.71 -4.00 -27.17
N GLU A 152 -24.85 -5.14 -26.51
CA GLU A 152 -26.09 -5.64 -25.92
C GLU A 152 -25.85 -6.08 -24.47
N ARG A 153 -26.95 -6.21 -23.71
CA ARG A 153 -26.88 -6.63 -22.31
C ARG A 153 -26.30 -8.05 -22.22
N TRP A 154 -25.35 -8.24 -21.31
CA TRP A 154 -24.80 -9.56 -21.01
C TRP A 154 -25.88 -10.53 -20.50
N THR A 155 -25.90 -11.73 -21.05
CA THR A 155 -26.50 -12.90 -20.40
C THR A 155 -25.44 -13.59 -19.53
N VAL A 156 -25.86 -14.40 -18.57
CA VAL A 156 -24.93 -15.12 -17.67
C VAL A 156 -24.06 -16.07 -18.48
N GLU A 157 -24.65 -16.76 -19.45
CA GLU A 157 -24.00 -17.76 -20.29
C GLU A 157 -22.88 -17.12 -21.12
N ARG A 158 -23.20 -16.07 -21.89
CA ARG A 158 -22.23 -15.38 -22.75
C ARG A 158 -21.15 -14.68 -21.92
N ALA A 159 -21.53 -14.04 -20.80
CA ALA A 159 -20.53 -13.43 -19.92
C ALA A 159 -19.59 -14.48 -19.35
N GLY A 160 -20.10 -15.63 -18.92
CA GLY A 160 -19.29 -16.74 -18.42
C GLY A 160 -18.26 -17.21 -19.44
N GLU A 161 -18.71 -17.51 -20.66
CA GLU A 161 -17.83 -17.95 -21.77
C GLU A 161 -16.71 -16.94 -22.05
N GLU A 162 -17.05 -15.66 -22.19
CA GLU A 162 -16.09 -14.59 -22.48
C GLU A 162 -15.13 -14.31 -21.31
N ILE A 163 -15.65 -14.33 -20.08
CA ILE A 163 -14.84 -14.19 -18.85
C ILE A 163 -13.82 -15.31 -18.79
N GLU A 164 -14.22 -16.56 -18.97
CA GLU A 164 -13.27 -17.68 -18.93
C GLU A 164 -12.22 -17.56 -20.04
N ARG A 165 -12.66 -17.26 -21.26
CA ARG A 165 -11.79 -17.14 -22.44
C ARG A 165 -10.73 -16.06 -22.28
N VAL A 166 -11.08 -14.90 -21.71
CA VAL A 166 -10.19 -13.74 -21.65
C VAL A 166 -9.46 -13.63 -20.31
N PHE A 167 -10.09 -14.01 -19.19
CA PHE A 167 -9.54 -13.78 -17.86
C PHE A 167 -8.69 -14.95 -17.36
N LYS A 168 -9.04 -16.22 -17.63
CA LYS A 168 -8.23 -17.38 -17.16
C LYS A 168 -6.76 -17.28 -17.57
N PRO A 169 -6.42 -17.03 -18.86
CA PRO A 169 -5.01 -16.92 -19.27
C PRO A 169 -4.28 -15.74 -18.62
N ALA A 170 -4.99 -14.64 -18.34
CA ALA A 170 -4.43 -13.47 -17.69
C ALA A 170 -4.14 -13.72 -16.19
N ILE A 171 -4.97 -14.52 -15.52
CA ILE A 171 -4.80 -14.88 -14.11
C ILE A 171 -3.68 -15.93 -13.97
N GLU A 172 -3.68 -16.97 -14.81
CA GLU A 172 -2.67 -18.03 -14.77
C GLU A 172 -1.26 -17.53 -15.11
N GLY A 173 -1.15 -16.54 -16.00
CA GLY A 173 0.12 -15.87 -16.31
C GLY A 173 0.58 -14.88 -15.22
N SER A 174 -0.26 -14.57 -14.24
CA SER A 174 0.04 -13.60 -13.19
C SER A 174 0.59 -14.29 -11.94
N ARG A 175 1.86 -14.02 -11.59
CA ARG A 175 2.53 -14.56 -10.40
C ARG A 175 1.96 -14.06 -9.05
N LEU A 176 0.81 -13.39 -9.04
CA LEU A 176 0.30 -12.68 -7.86
C LEU A 176 -0.15 -13.60 -6.70
N PHE A 177 -0.37 -14.90 -6.95
CA PHE A 177 -0.79 -15.87 -5.92
C PHE A 177 -0.10 -17.24 -6.02
N GLY A 178 1.08 -17.30 -6.64
CA GLY A 178 1.93 -18.50 -6.69
C GLY A 178 2.85 -18.65 -5.48
#